data_AF-A0A969WFX4-F1
#
_entry.id   AF-A0A969WFX4-F1
#
_cell.length_a   1.000
_cell.length_b   1.000
_cell.length_c   1.000
_cell.angle_alpha   90.00
_cell.angle_beta   90.00
_cell.angle_gamma   90.00
#
_symmetry.space_group_name_H-M   'P 1'
#
loop_
_entity.id
_entity.type
_entity.pdbx_description
1 polymer ?
#
loop_
_entity_poly.entity_id
_entity_poly.type
_entity_poly.pdbx_seq_one_letter_code
_entity_poly.pdbx_strand_id
1 'polypeptide(L)'
;MIDDDLQYKPVQHSVKLSDEAWAATLERAELEGTTASEICERLLKHYLALEKKPPRYLLPSGAARRKRSVYVTRPVWAAAKAQKVQERRSVSAILEQLLRGYLGLDLGMPVD
;
A
#
# COMPACT_ATOMS: atom_id res chain seq x y z
N MET A 1 4.78 -5.58 -32.09
CA MET A 1 4.97 -6.51 -30.95
C MET A 1 5.49 -5.67 -29.79
N ILE A 2 4.64 -5.30 -28.84
CA ILE A 2 5.09 -4.67 -27.60
C ILE A 2 5.43 -5.83 -26.68
N ASP A 3 6.66 -5.88 -26.18
CA ASP A 3 7.13 -6.92 -25.24
C ASP A 3 6.17 -7.04 -24.05
N ASP A 4 5.42 -8.14 -24.02
CA ASP A 4 4.46 -8.48 -22.96
C ASP A 4 5.17 -8.62 -21.59
N ASP A 5 6.47 -8.95 -21.62
CA ASP A 5 7.35 -9.17 -20.47
C ASP A 5 7.60 -7.90 -19.64
N LEU A 6 7.46 -6.70 -20.24
CA LEU A 6 7.63 -5.43 -19.53
C LEU A 6 6.43 -5.03 -18.67
N GLN A 7 5.27 -5.68 -18.83
CA GLN A 7 4.09 -5.36 -18.00
C GLN A 7 4.25 -5.85 -16.55
N TYR A 8 5.04 -6.91 -16.33
CA TYR A 8 5.19 -7.56 -15.03
C TYR A 8 6.44 -7.14 -14.26
N LYS A 9 7.28 -6.27 -14.82
CA LYS A 9 8.42 -5.70 -14.09
C LYS A 9 7.94 -4.64 -13.07
N PRO A 10 8.30 -4.77 -11.78
CA PRO A 10 8.03 -3.72 -10.80
C PRO A 10 8.70 -2.41 -11.19
N VAL A 11 7.96 -1.30 -11.10
CA VAL A 11 8.49 0.05 -11.34
C VAL A 11 8.32 0.91 -10.09
N GLN A 12 9.18 1.89 -9.91
CA GLN A 12 9.19 2.74 -8.73
C GLN A 12 7.98 3.69 -8.71
N HIS A 13 7.31 3.76 -7.57
CA HIS A 13 6.26 4.73 -7.25
C HIS A 13 6.55 5.42 -5.92
N SER A 14 6.02 6.63 -5.78
CA SER A 14 6.14 7.39 -4.53
C SER A 14 4.85 7.35 -3.74
N VAL A 15 4.93 6.93 -2.48
CA VAL A 15 3.83 6.93 -1.50
C VAL A 15 4.21 7.77 -0.30
N LYS A 16 3.23 8.37 0.39
CA LYS A 16 3.45 9.07 1.66
C LYS A 16 3.00 8.17 2.80
N LEU A 17 3.93 7.64 3.57
CA LEU A 17 3.67 6.76 4.71
C LEU A 17 4.24 7.37 5.98
N SER A 18 3.62 7.11 7.13
CA SER A 18 4.21 7.42 8.43
C SER A 18 5.53 6.68 8.65
N ASP A 19 6.43 7.30 9.41
CA ASP A 19 7.72 6.71 9.77
C ASP A 19 7.53 5.38 10.54
N GLU A 20 6.54 5.31 11.42
CA GLU A 20 6.15 4.10 12.17
C GLU A 20 5.76 2.95 11.23
N ALA A 21 4.75 3.16 10.37
CA ALA A 21 4.28 2.12 9.46
C ALA A 21 5.39 1.67 8.52
N TRP A 22 6.24 2.59 8.06
CA TRP A 22 7.36 2.25 7.18
C TRP A 22 8.44 1.43 7.90
N ALA A 23 8.84 1.82 9.11
CA ALA A 23 9.83 1.09 9.89
C ALA A 23 9.36 -0.34 10.19
N ALA A 24 8.12 -0.50 10.65
CA ALA A 24 7.54 -1.82 10.92
C ALA A 24 7.41 -2.68 9.64
N THR A 25 7.17 -2.05 8.48
CA THR A 25 7.16 -2.77 7.19
C THR A 25 8.55 -3.28 6.82
N LEU A 26 9.61 -2.49 7.06
CA LEU A 26 10.98 -2.90 6.79
C LEU A 26 11.41 -4.06 7.69
N GLU A 27 11.14 -3.97 8.99
CA GLU A 27 11.41 -5.04 9.95
C GLU A 27 10.68 -6.32 9.56
N ARG A 28 9.39 -6.20 9.22
CA ARG A 28 8.61 -7.35 8.76
C ARG A 28 9.16 -7.96 7.48
N ALA A 29 9.61 -7.14 6.54
CA ALA A 29 10.22 -7.63 5.29
C ALA A 29 11.49 -8.45 5.57
N GLU A 30 12.33 -7.98 6.49
CA GLU A 30 13.53 -8.71 6.92
C GLU A 30 13.16 -10.06 7.55
N LEU A 31 12.18 -10.10 8.45
CA LEU A 31 11.69 -11.33 9.09
C LEU A 31 11.10 -12.33 8.09
N GLU A 32 10.44 -11.85 7.04
CA GLU A 32 9.84 -12.68 5.99
C GLU A 32 10.84 -13.09 4.88
N GLY A 33 12.07 -12.57 4.90
CA GLY A 33 13.03 -12.77 3.81
C GLY A 33 12.56 -12.18 2.47
N THR A 34 11.84 -11.05 2.53
CA THR A 34 11.26 -10.34 1.38
C THR A 34 11.60 -8.85 1.44
N THR A 35 11.05 -8.05 0.54
CA THR A 35 11.20 -6.59 0.53
C THR A 35 9.92 -5.88 0.96
N ALA A 36 10.05 -4.67 1.50
CA ALA A 36 8.90 -3.82 1.81
C ALA A 36 8.03 -3.55 0.56
N SER A 37 8.64 -3.52 -0.63
CA SER A 37 7.92 -3.35 -1.89
C SER A 37 7.06 -4.57 -2.24
N GLU A 38 7.57 -5.78 -2.03
CA GLU A 38 6.80 -7.02 -2.21
C GLU A 38 5.62 -7.11 -1.23
N ILE A 39 5.82 -6.71 0.03
CA ILE A 39 4.71 -6.60 1.00
C ILE A 39 3.66 -5.60 0.49
N CYS A 40 4.08 -4.41 0.04
CA CYS A 40 3.16 -3.40 -0.47
C CYS A 40 2.38 -3.91 -1.70
N GLU A 41 3.04 -4.56 -2.66
CA GLU A 41 2.40 -5.12 -3.84
C GLU A 41 1.44 -6.25 -3.47
N ARG A 42 1.83 -7.17 -2.58
CA ARG A 42 1.00 -8.28 -2.10
C ARG A 42 -0.28 -7.77 -1.45
N LEU A 43 -0.18 -6.78 -0.57
CA LEU A 43 -1.34 -6.18 0.09
C LEU A 43 -2.25 -5.44 -0.87
N LEU A 44 -1.69 -4.70 -1.84
CA LEU A 44 -2.48 -4.02 -2.88
C LEU A 44 -3.21 -5.04 -3.77
N LYS A 45 -2.54 -6.11 -4.21
CA LYS A 45 -3.17 -7.18 -5.00
C LYS A 45 -4.34 -7.81 -4.25
N HIS A 46 -4.10 -8.18 -2.99
CA HIS A 46 -5.15 -8.77 -2.15
C HIS A 46 -6.33 -7.81 -2.00
N TYR A 47 -6.06 -6.55 -1.64
CA TYR A 47 -7.09 -5.52 -1.49
C TYR A 47 -7.93 -5.32 -2.76
N LEU A 48 -7.28 -5.27 -3.92
CA LEU A 48 -7.95 -5.08 -5.21
C LEU A 48 -8.84 -6.28 -5.57
N ALA A 49 -8.45 -7.50 -5.20
CA ALA A 49 -9.22 -8.72 -5.43
C ALA A 49 -10.42 -8.90 -4.48
N LEU A 50 -10.50 -8.17 -3.37
CA LEU A 50 -11.64 -8.26 -2.46
C LEU A 50 -12.93 -7.76 -3.12
N GLU A 51 -13.98 -8.58 -3.08
CA GLU A 51 -15.33 -8.20 -3.53
C GLU A 51 -15.89 -7.05 -2.68
N LYS A 52 -15.73 -7.15 -1.36
CA LYS A 52 -16.10 -6.11 -0.40
C LYS A 52 -14.85 -5.48 0.20
N LYS A 53 -14.70 -4.16 0.04
CA LYS A 53 -13.57 -3.45 0.63
C LYS A 53 -13.72 -3.34 2.16
N PRO A 54 -12.62 -3.43 2.92
CA PRO A 54 -12.63 -3.25 4.37
C PRO A 54 -13.12 -1.83 4.75
N PRO A 55 -13.60 -1.64 5.98
CA PRO A 55 -13.97 -0.32 6.49
C PRO A 55 -12.84 0.69 6.33
N ARG A 56 -13.21 1.96 6.12
CA ARG A 56 -12.24 3.04 6.00
C ARG A 56 -11.91 3.58 7.40
N TYR A 57 -10.66 3.96 7.59
CA TYR A 57 -10.19 4.60 8.82
C TYR A 57 -9.54 5.95 8.55
N LEU A 58 -9.75 6.88 9.47
CA LEU A 58 -8.92 8.08 9.63
C LEU A 58 -7.63 7.67 10.32
N LEU A 59 -6.59 7.53 9.51
CA LEU A 59 -5.25 7.18 9.95
C LEU A 59 -4.78 8.13 11.07
N PRO A 60 -4.03 7.63 12.08
CA PRO A 60 -3.55 8.43 13.20
C PRO A 60 -2.93 9.76 12.76
N SER A 61 -3.35 10.83 13.43
CA SER A 61 -2.79 12.17 13.27
C SER A 61 -1.54 12.31 14.16
N GLY A 62 -0.55 13.10 13.71
CA GLY A 62 0.64 13.42 14.50
C GLY A 62 1.94 12.72 14.10
N ALA A 63 1.89 11.61 13.34
CA ALA A 63 3.10 10.99 12.81
C ALA A 63 3.61 11.71 11.55
N ALA A 64 4.91 12.02 11.50
CA ALA A 64 5.54 12.57 10.31
C ALA A 64 5.39 11.59 9.13
N ARG A 65 4.78 12.05 8.03
CA ARG A 65 4.62 11.27 6.80
C ARG A 65 5.65 11.68 5.77
N ARG A 66 6.50 10.75 5.36
CA ARG A 66 7.56 11.00 4.37
C ARG A 66 7.27 10.27 3.07
N LYS A 67 7.84 10.77 1.98
CA LYS A 67 7.81 10.08 0.69
C LYS A 67 8.68 8.82 0.79
N ARG A 68 8.11 7.68 0.43
CA ARG A 68 8.77 6.37 0.35
C ARG A 68 8.67 5.86 -1.07
N SER A 69 9.72 5.18 -1.52
CA SER A 69 9.76 4.52 -2.82
C SER A 69 9.31 3.08 -2.64
N VAL A 70 8.31 2.68 -3.41
CA VAL A 70 7.84 1.29 -3.49
C VAL A 70 7.90 0.83 -4.93
N TYR A 71 8.30 -0.41 -5.16
CA TYR A 71 8.38 -0.99 -6.49
C TYR A 71 7.15 -1.89 -6.69
N VAL A 72 6.26 -1.48 -7.59
CA VAL A 72 5.00 -2.19 -7.84
C VAL A 72 4.79 -2.32 -9.34
N THR A 73 4.30 -3.48 -9.78
CA THR A 73 3.97 -3.70 -11.18
C THR A 73 2.95 -2.69 -11.72
N ARG A 74 3.07 -2.36 -13.01
CA ARG A 74 2.22 -1.33 -13.64
C ARG A 74 0.72 -1.67 -13.57
N PRO A 75 0.27 -2.92 -13.79
CA PRO A 75 -1.15 -3.26 -13.71
C PRO A 75 -1.72 -3.04 -12.30
N VAL A 76 -1.00 -3.49 -11.27
CA VAL A 76 -1.43 -3.32 -9.86
C VAL A 76 -1.53 -1.85 -9.50
N TRP A 77 -0.52 -1.06 -9.88
CA TRP A 77 -0.52 0.37 -9.61
C TRP A 77 -1.63 1.11 -10.36
N ALA A 78 -1.92 0.74 -11.60
CA ALA A 78 -3.02 1.29 -12.37
C ALA A 78 -4.38 0.99 -11.71
N ALA A 79 -4.60 -0.25 -11.28
CA ALA A 79 -5.80 -0.65 -10.54
C ALA A 79 -5.93 0.10 -9.21
N ALA A 80 -4.85 0.25 -8.44
CA ALA A 80 -4.84 1.05 -7.21
C ALA A 80 -5.21 2.52 -7.46
N LYS A 81 -4.74 3.10 -8.57
CA LYS A 81 -5.13 4.47 -8.99
C LYS A 81 -6.61 4.57 -9.35
N ALA A 82 -7.18 3.56 -10.01
CA ALA A 82 -8.61 3.53 -10.31
C ALA A 82 -9.44 3.44 -9.01
N GLN A 83 -9.02 2.58 -8.08
CA GLN A 83 -9.65 2.43 -6.77
C GLN A 83 -9.62 3.72 -5.95
N LYS A 84 -8.52 4.48 -6.00
CA LYS A 84 -8.42 5.82 -5.39
C LYS A 84 -9.57 6.75 -5.82
N VAL A 85 -9.96 6.71 -7.09
CA VAL A 85 -11.01 7.60 -7.63
C VAL A 85 -12.37 7.18 -7.08
N GLN A 86 -12.64 5.87 -7.04
CA GLN A 86 -13.89 5.33 -6.51
C GLN A 86 -14.07 5.66 -5.02
N GLU A 87 -13.01 5.51 -4.21
CA GLU A 87 -13.08 5.73 -2.77
C GLU A 87 -12.82 7.18 -2.33
N ARG A 88 -12.49 8.06 -3.28
CA ARG A 88 -12.02 9.43 -3.01
C ARG A 88 -10.89 9.46 -1.97
N ARG A 89 -9.97 8.49 -2.08
CA ARG A 89 -8.91 8.23 -1.09
C ARG A 89 -7.58 7.99 -1.80
N SER A 90 -6.50 8.65 -1.36
CA SER A 90 -5.20 8.49 -2.02
C SER A 90 -4.65 7.06 -1.89
N VAL A 91 -3.87 6.62 -2.89
CA VAL A 91 -3.18 5.31 -2.84
C VAL A 91 -2.29 5.21 -1.60
N SER A 92 -1.62 6.30 -1.22
CA SER A 92 -0.84 6.38 0.03
C SER A 92 -1.69 6.07 1.26
N ALA A 93 -2.89 6.63 1.36
CA ALA A 93 -3.77 6.41 2.50
C ALA A 93 -4.37 5.00 2.52
N ILE A 94 -4.70 4.45 1.33
CA ILE A 94 -5.14 3.05 1.20
C ILE A 94 -4.01 2.13 1.69
N LEU A 95 -2.82 2.27 1.09
CA LEU A 95 -1.66 1.45 1.42
C LEU A 95 -1.28 1.54 2.89
N GLU A 96 -1.28 2.73 3.48
CA GLU A 96 -0.95 2.88 4.90
C GLU A 96 -1.94 2.15 5.82
N GLN A 97 -3.24 2.18 5.52
CA GLN A 97 -4.22 1.40 6.30
C GLN A 97 -4.00 -0.10 6.14
N LEU A 98 -3.70 -0.56 4.91
CA LEU A 98 -3.42 -1.97 4.66
C LEU A 98 -2.18 -2.43 5.43
N LEU A 99 -1.11 -1.63 5.42
CA LEU A 99 0.11 -1.92 6.17
C LEU A 99 -0.15 -1.94 7.67
N ARG A 100 -0.86 -0.94 8.21
CA ARG A 100 -1.21 -0.90 9.63
C ARG A 100 -2.04 -2.12 10.05
N GLY A 101 -3.03 -2.50 9.25
CA GLY A 101 -3.84 -3.69 9.52
C GLY A 101 -3.02 -4.99 9.44
N TYR A 102 -2.13 -5.10 8.45
CA TYR A 102 -1.24 -6.25 8.29
C TYR A 102 -0.25 -6.40 9.46
N LEU A 103 0.26 -5.28 9.96
CA LEU A 103 1.27 -5.22 11.01
C LEU A 103 0.68 -5.19 12.44
N GLY A 104 -0.65 -5.12 12.58
CA GLY A 104 -1.31 -4.99 13.88
C GLY A 104 -1.09 -3.62 14.54
N LEU A 105 -0.82 -2.58 13.76
CA LEU A 105 -0.67 -1.20 14.24
C LEU A 105 -2.04 -0.53 14.40
N ASP A 106 -2.06 0.57 15.15
CA ASP A 106 -3.26 1.40 15.28
C ASP A 106 -3.76 1.88 13.90
N LEU A 107 -5.02 1.56 13.59
CA LEU A 107 -5.71 1.96 12.37
C LEU A 107 -6.27 3.39 12.45
N GLY A 108 -6.35 3.94 13.67
CA GLY A 108 -7.04 5.19 13.97
C GLY A 108 -8.54 4.98 14.09
N MET A 109 -9.31 6.01 13.74
CA MET A 109 -10.76 6.00 13.95
C MET A 109 -11.51 5.48 12.72
N PRO A 110 -12.47 4.55 12.85
CA PRO A 110 -13.31 4.15 11.74
C PRO A 110 -14.11 5.36 11.22
N VAL A 111 -14.39 5.37 9.92
CA VAL A 111 -15.32 6.32 9.29
C VAL A 111 -16.39 5.59 8.52
N ASP A 112 -17.60 6.13 8.61
CA ASP A 112 -18.77 5.70 7.85
C ASP A 112 -18.68 6.05 6.35
#